data_AF-A0A965CC08-F1
#
_entry.id   AF-A0A965CC08-F1
#
_cell.length_a   1.000
_cell.length_b   1.000
_cell.length_c   1.000
_cell.angle_alpha   90.00
_cell.angle_beta   90.00
_cell.angle_gamma   90.00
#
_symmetry.space_group_name_H-M   'P 1'
#
loop_
_entity.id
_entity.type
_entity.pdbx_description
1 polymer ?
#
loop_
_entity_poly.entity_id
_entity_poly.type
_entity_poly.pdbx_seq_one_letter_code
_entity_poly.pdbx_strand_id
1 'polypeptide(L)'
;MDSSMMNVSLETWVITAVILTAILIADIFFQVKRKSEPSFKESAIISTVFILLAVAFAPLVGAVWGSEFGEQYIAGFVTEKSLSVDNLFVFLIIFTKLSVPKKAQSQALIVGIMIALVLRFIFIAVGAAAISAFSWVFYIFGAFLIYTAINLVKEHFSSHDSGDAPGGKLIDFVKRRVNVVEEFHGSKVSIIKDGKRFYT
;
A
#
# COMPACT_ATOMS: atom_id res chain seq x y z
N MET A 1 7.56 -25.68 32.51
CA MET A 1 7.50 -24.59 31.52
C MET A 1 6.60 -23.54 32.10
N ASP A 2 7.19 -22.56 32.76
CA ASP A 2 6.48 -21.44 33.33
C ASP A 2 6.29 -20.43 32.19
N SER A 3 5.16 -20.54 31.48
CA SER A 3 4.75 -19.54 30.51
C SER A 3 4.21 -18.34 31.29
N SER A 4 5.13 -17.54 31.85
CA SER A 4 4.83 -16.22 32.36
C SER A 4 4.45 -15.35 31.16
N MET A 5 3.17 -15.38 30.82
CA MET A 5 2.60 -14.45 29.85
C MET A 5 3.03 -13.04 30.27
N MET A 6 3.78 -12.33 29.42
CA MET A 6 4.08 -10.91 29.65
C MET A 6 2.76 -10.18 29.85
N ASN A 7 2.49 -9.80 31.08
CA ASN A 7 1.32 -9.00 31.43
C ASN A 7 1.66 -7.55 31.08
N VAL A 8 1.48 -7.22 29.80
CA VAL A 8 1.67 -5.86 29.30
C VAL A 8 0.62 -4.98 29.96
N SER A 9 1.05 -3.97 30.71
CA SER A 9 0.12 -3.11 31.44
C SER A 9 -0.79 -2.34 30.48
N LEU A 10 -1.99 -1.99 30.94
CA LEU A 10 -2.92 -1.15 30.18
C LEU A 10 -2.25 0.19 29.81
N GLU A 11 -1.39 0.71 30.69
CA GLU A 11 -0.62 1.92 30.44
C GLU A 11 0.32 1.76 29.24
N THR A 12 1.04 0.63 29.13
CA THR A 12 1.88 0.34 27.95
C THR A 12 1.06 0.29 26.67
N TRP A 13 -0.12 -0.32 26.70
CA TRP A 13 -1.03 -0.34 25.53
C TRP A 13 -1.50 1.06 25.12
N VAL A 14 -1.91 1.88 26.09
CA VAL A 14 -2.37 3.25 25.84
C VAL A 14 -1.22 4.12 25.31
N ILE A 15 -0.04 4.05 25.93
CA ILE A 15 1.14 4.80 25.50
C ILE A 15 1.54 4.41 24.07
N THR A 16 1.64 3.11 23.78
CA THR A 16 1.96 2.62 22.43
C THR A 16 0.92 3.06 21.41
N ALA A 17 -0.37 2.97 21.73
CA ALA A 17 -1.44 3.40 20.84
C ALA A 17 -1.36 4.91 20.54
N VAL A 18 -1.10 5.73 21.55
CA VAL A 18 -0.95 7.19 21.39
C VAL A 18 0.26 7.53 20.53
N ILE A 19 1.42 6.92 20.83
CA ILE A 19 2.66 7.14 20.07
C ILE A 19 2.47 6.73 18.60
N LEU A 20 1.93 5.53 18.35
CA LEU A 20 1.70 5.04 16.98
C LEU A 20 0.71 5.93 16.22
N THR A 21 -0.37 6.36 16.88
CA THR A 21 -1.37 7.26 16.27
C THR A 21 -0.74 8.62 15.95
N ALA A 22 0.08 9.17 16.85
CA ALA A 22 0.78 10.44 16.61
C ALA A 22 1.77 10.34 15.44
N ILE A 23 2.55 9.26 15.37
CA ILE A 23 3.47 9.00 14.26
C ILE A 23 2.71 8.87 12.94
N LEU A 24 1.58 8.15 12.93
CA LEU A 24 0.75 7.96 11.75
C LEU A 24 0.14 9.27 11.25
N ILE A 25 -0.39 10.10 12.15
CA ILE A 25 -0.91 11.43 11.80
C ILE A 25 0.20 12.31 11.24
N ALA A 26 1.38 12.30 11.88
CA ALA A 26 2.53 13.06 11.41
C ALA A 26 2.96 12.62 10.00
N ASP A 27 3.08 11.30 9.76
CA ASP A 27 3.46 10.74 8.46
C ASP A 27 2.49 11.17 7.36
N ILE A 28 1.17 11.01 7.58
CA ILE A 28 0.14 11.43 6.64
C ILE A 28 0.25 12.94 6.36
N PHE A 29 0.43 13.75 7.40
CA PHE A 29 0.54 15.21 7.25
C PHE A 29 1.78 15.61 6.45
N PHE A 30 2.94 15.01 6.73
CA PHE A 30 4.18 15.22 5.97
C PHE A 30 4.01 14.79 4.52
N GLN A 31 3.35 13.67 4.28
CA GLN A 31 3.15 13.12 2.94
C GLN A 31 2.19 13.97 2.10
N VAL A 32 1.09 14.46 2.69
CA VAL A 32 0.15 15.39 2.04
C VAL A 32 0.81 16.73 1.70
N LYS A 33 1.74 17.21 2.53
CA LYS A 33 2.45 18.47 2.29
C LYS A 33 3.61 18.36 1.30
N ARG A 34 4.08 17.16 0.98
CA ARG A 34 5.23 16.96 0.10
C ARG A 34 4.85 17.30 -1.34
N LYS A 35 5.46 18.36 -1.89
CA LYS A 35 5.14 18.88 -3.25
C LYS A 35 5.86 18.18 -4.39
N SER A 36 6.91 17.39 -4.10
CA SER A 36 7.76 16.78 -5.11
C SER A 36 7.77 15.26 -4.96
N GLU A 37 7.67 14.56 -6.08
CA GLU A 37 7.86 13.12 -6.15
C GLU A 37 9.31 12.76 -5.78
N PRO A 38 9.54 11.87 -4.80
CA PRO A 38 10.89 11.40 -4.50
C PRO A 38 11.46 10.64 -5.69
N SER A 39 12.74 10.88 -5.98
CA SER A 39 13.48 10.10 -6.97
C SER A 39 13.61 8.65 -6.51
N PHE A 40 13.61 7.69 -7.45
CA PHE A 40 13.79 6.27 -7.15
C PHE A 40 15.05 6.02 -6.29
N LYS A 41 16.17 6.71 -6.59
CA LYS A 41 17.42 6.58 -5.83
C LYS A 41 17.27 7.08 -4.39
N GLU A 42 16.60 8.22 -4.21
CA GLU A 42 16.35 8.80 -2.88
C GLU A 42 15.50 7.86 -2.04
N SER A 43 14.39 7.35 -2.60
CA SER A 43 13.51 6.40 -1.95
C SER A 43 14.21 5.09 -1.58
N ALA A 44 15.04 4.55 -2.49
CA ALA A 44 15.78 3.31 -2.25
C ALA A 44 16.80 3.47 -1.11
N ILE A 45 17.55 4.59 -1.10
CA ILE A 45 18.53 4.88 -0.05
C ILE A 45 17.84 5.05 1.29
N ILE A 46 16.80 5.90 1.35
CA ILE A 46 16.05 6.15 2.59
C ILE A 46 15.47 4.84 3.14
N SER A 47 14.83 4.04 2.28
CA SER A 47 14.28 2.74 2.67
C SER A 47 15.35 1.81 3.24
N THR A 48 16.49 1.72 2.56
CA THR A 48 17.62 0.86 2.99
C THR A 48 18.14 1.29 4.35
N VAL A 49 18.33 2.60 4.57
CA VAL A 49 18.79 3.14 5.86
C VAL A 49 17.82 2.77 6.98
N PHE A 50 16.51 2.95 6.78
CA PHE A 50 15.51 2.58 7.80
C PHE A 50 15.46 1.07 8.06
N ILE A 51 15.62 0.24 7.03
CA ILE A 51 15.67 -1.22 7.20
C ILE A 51 16.90 -1.61 8.01
N LEU A 52 18.07 -1.05 7.69
CA LEU A 52 19.30 -1.33 8.43
C LEU A 52 19.20 -0.88 9.89
N LEU A 53 18.63 0.29 10.15
CA LEU A 53 18.41 0.78 11.51
C LEU A 53 17.46 -0.14 12.30
N ALA A 54 16.38 -0.61 11.68
CA ALA A 54 15.47 -1.58 12.32
C ALA A 54 16.16 -2.91 12.60
N VAL A 55 16.91 -3.45 11.64
CA VAL A 55 17.67 -4.70 11.85
C VAL A 55 18.74 -4.53 12.94
N ALA A 56 19.44 -3.39 12.97
CA ALA A 56 20.42 -3.08 14.01
C ALA A 56 19.80 -2.86 15.39
N PHE A 57 18.50 -2.53 15.46
CA PHE A 57 17.78 -2.43 16.72
C PHE A 57 17.48 -3.80 17.35
N ALA A 58 17.42 -4.88 16.56
CA ALA A 58 17.12 -6.21 17.10
C ALA A 58 18.19 -6.77 18.07
N PRO A 59 19.51 -6.65 17.81
CA PRO A 59 20.52 -6.97 18.81
C PRO A 59 20.39 -6.15 20.09
N LEU A 60 19.97 -4.88 20.00
CA LEU A 60 19.71 -4.05 21.19
C LEU A 60 18.55 -4.64 22.01
N VAL A 61 17.46 -5.03 21.34
CA VAL A 61 16.33 -5.69 21.99
C VAL A 61 16.77 -7.00 22.64
N GLY A 62 17.56 -7.80 21.92
CA GLY A 62 18.14 -9.05 22.40
C GLY A 62 19.03 -8.87 23.63
N ALA A 63 19.83 -7.80 23.68
CA ALA A 63 20.74 -7.52 24.78
C ALA A 63 20.03 -6.99 26.04
N VAL A 64 18.94 -6.23 25.89
CA VAL A 64 18.23 -5.61 27.02
C VAL A 64 17.13 -6.51 27.59
N TRP A 65 16.36 -7.18 26.74
CA TRP A 65 15.20 -7.97 27.15
C TRP A 65 15.40 -9.48 26.98
N GLY A 66 16.42 -9.93 26.23
CA GLY A 66 16.72 -11.34 25.98
C GLY A 66 16.62 -11.70 24.49
N SER A 67 17.41 -12.68 24.05
CA SER A 67 17.53 -13.07 22.64
C SER A 67 16.20 -13.43 21.98
N GLU A 68 15.30 -14.09 22.72
CA GLU A 68 13.96 -14.44 22.25
C GLU A 68 13.15 -13.20 21.81
N PHE A 69 13.22 -12.10 22.56
CA PHE A 69 12.52 -10.86 22.17
C PHE A 69 13.17 -10.17 20.97
N GLY A 70 14.49 -10.31 20.79
CA GLY A 70 15.18 -9.86 19.59
C GLY A 70 14.70 -10.61 18.34
N GLU A 71 14.51 -11.93 18.46
CA GLU A 71 13.95 -12.77 17.39
C GLU A 71 12.49 -12.43 17.10
N GLN A 72 11.66 -12.27 18.14
CA GLN A 72 10.26 -11.84 17.99
C GLN A 72 10.15 -10.46 17.34
N TYR A 73 11.05 -9.52 17.68
CA TYR A 73 11.10 -8.21 17.04
C TYR A 73 11.42 -8.31 15.55
N ILE A 74 12.44 -9.10 15.15
CA ILE A 74 12.78 -9.30 13.73
C ILE A 74 11.62 -9.97 12.99
N ALA A 75 11.00 -11.00 13.58
CA ALA A 75 9.86 -11.67 13.00
C ALA A 75 8.70 -10.67 12.75
N GLY A 76 8.34 -9.87 13.77
CA GLY A 76 7.32 -8.83 13.63
C GLY A 76 7.70 -7.77 12.59
N PHE A 77 8.95 -7.29 12.58
CA PHE A 77 9.44 -6.33 11.61
C PHE A 77 9.32 -6.84 10.16
N VAL A 78 9.76 -8.07 9.89
CA VAL A 78 9.69 -8.67 8.54
C VAL A 78 8.24 -8.88 8.13
N THR A 79 7.37 -9.33 9.04
CA THR A 79 5.94 -9.50 8.76
C THR A 79 5.28 -8.17 8.40
N GLU A 80 5.47 -7.11 9.20
CA GLU A 80 4.89 -5.79 8.92
C GLU A 80 5.48 -5.17 7.65
N LYS A 81 6.79 -5.34 7.39
CA LYS A 81 7.39 -4.89 6.13
C LYS A 81 6.83 -5.61 4.92
N SER A 82 6.65 -6.93 4.99
CA SER A 82 6.07 -7.70 3.88
C SER A 82 4.63 -7.26 3.59
N LEU A 83 3.82 -7.03 4.64
CA LEU A 83 2.45 -6.52 4.51
C LEU A 83 2.42 -5.11 3.87
N SER A 84 3.40 -4.25 4.16
CA SER A 84 3.47 -2.92 3.54
C SER A 84 3.81 -2.97 2.03
N VAL A 85 4.69 -3.91 1.62
CA VAL A 85 5.09 -4.09 0.22
C VAL A 85 3.95 -4.70 -0.60
N ASP A 86 3.22 -5.66 -0.02
CA ASP A 86 2.04 -6.28 -0.64
C ASP A 86 0.99 -5.23 -1.03
N ASN A 87 0.68 -4.31 -0.10
CA ASN A 87 -0.25 -3.21 -0.35
C ASN A 87 0.24 -2.25 -1.45
N LEU A 88 1.53 -1.92 -1.50
CA LEU A 88 2.09 -1.05 -2.54
C LEU A 88 2.00 -1.69 -3.93
N PHE A 89 2.20 -3.00 -4.00
CA PHE A 89 2.15 -3.74 -5.27
C PHE A 89 0.76 -3.71 -5.91
N VAL A 90 -0.29 -3.88 -5.11
CA VAL A 90 -1.69 -3.75 -5.55
C VAL A 90 -1.94 -2.37 -6.14
N PHE A 91 -1.49 -1.30 -5.49
CA PHE A 91 -1.65 0.06 -6.00
C PHE A 91 -0.92 0.28 -7.32
N LEU A 92 0.30 -0.23 -7.47
CA LEU A 92 1.06 -0.14 -8.72
C LEU A 92 0.33 -0.82 -9.88
N ILE A 93 -0.25 -2.01 -9.66
CA ILE A 93 -1.06 -2.70 -10.66
C ILE A 93 -2.25 -1.83 -11.06
N ILE A 94 -3.01 -1.34 -10.07
CA ILE A 94 -4.22 -0.54 -10.32
C ILE A 94 -3.85 0.71 -11.12
N PHE A 95 -2.80 1.43 -10.75
CA PHE A 95 -2.36 2.63 -11.47
C PHE A 95 -1.90 2.32 -12.88
N THR A 96 -1.22 1.19 -13.09
CA THR A 96 -0.77 0.75 -14.42
C THR A 96 -1.97 0.40 -15.30
N LYS A 97 -2.93 -0.37 -14.76
CA LYS A 97 -4.13 -0.80 -15.49
C LYS A 97 -5.09 0.35 -15.78
N LEU A 98 -5.15 1.35 -14.92
CA LEU A 98 -5.96 2.56 -15.12
C LEU A 98 -5.19 3.70 -15.82
N SER A 99 -3.94 3.45 -16.24
CA SER A 99 -3.06 4.44 -16.88
C SER A 99 -2.98 5.76 -16.12
N VAL A 100 -2.93 5.70 -14.79
CA VAL A 100 -2.92 6.89 -13.92
C VAL A 100 -1.61 7.66 -14.13
N PRO A 101 -1.67 8.95 -14.51
CA PRO A 101 -0.48 9.79 -14.70
C PRO A 101 0.37 9.83 -13.44
N LYS A 102 1.71 9.78 -13.56
CA LYS A 102 2.66 9.74 -12.43
C LYS A 102 2.39 10.82 -11.38
N LYS A 103 2.08 12.04 -11.82
CA LYS A 103 1.72 13.20 -10.97
C LYS A 103 0.52 12.96 -10.06
N ALA A 104 -0.43 12.11 -10.48
CA ALA A 104 -1.62 11.76 -9.71
C ALA A 104 -1.42 10.51 -8.85
N GLN A 105 -0.39 9.69 -9.09
CA GLN A 105 -0.15 8.44 -8.35
C GLN A 105 0.12 8.70 -6.87
N SER A 106 0.90 9.73 -6.53
CA SER A 106 1.16 10.09 -5.13
C SER A 106 -0.13 10.44 -4.37
N GLN A 107 -1.01 11.24 -5.00
CA GLN A 107 -2.29 11.63 -4.39
C GLN A 107 -3.24 10.43 -4.26
N ALA A 108 -3.33 9.60 -5.30
CA ALA A 108 -4.13 8.38 -5.27
C ALA A 108 -3.60 7.37 -4.24
N LEU A 109 -2.28 7.29 -4.04
CA LEU A 109 -1.65 6.43 -3.05
C LEU A 109 -2.01 6.86 -1.62
N ILE A 110 -1.96 8.16 -1.31
CA ILE A 110 -2.36 8.69 0.00
C ILE A 110 -3.83 8.34 0.30
N VAL A 111 -4.73 8.56 -0.65
CA VAL A 111 -6.15 8.21 -0.50
C VAL A 111 -6.31 6.70 -0.31
N GLY A 112 -5.60 5.90 -1.09
CA GLY A 112 -5.58 4.43 -0.99
C GLY A 112 -5.11 3.94 0.38
N ILE A 113 -4.02 4.50 0.91
CA ILE A 113 -3.49 4.18 2.25
C ILE A 113 -4.52 4.53 3.33
N MET A 114 -5.16 5.71 3.24
CA MET A 114 -6.20 6.11 4.21
C MET A 114 -7.38 5.13 4.22
N ILE A 115 -7.88 4.75 3.04
CA ILE A 115 -8.98 3.78 2.93
C ILE A 115 -8.53 2.41 3.46
N ALA A 116 -7.33 1.95 3.08
CA ALA A 116 -6.80 0.67 3.52
C ALA A 116 -6.63 0.61 5.04
N LEU A 117 -6.15 1.69 5.68
CA LEU A 117 -6.03 1.78 7.14
C LEU A 117 -7.40 1.68 7.82
N VAL A 118 -8.42 2.41 7.34
CA VAL A 118 -9.77 2.34 7.90
C VAL A 118 -10.36 0.94 7.74
N LEU A 119 -10.24 0.34 6.56
CA LEU A 119 -10.69 -1.05 6.32
C LEU A 119 -9.93 -2.03 7.23
N ARG A 120 -8.63 -1.82 7.45
CA ARG A 120 -7.82 -2.64 8.35
C ARG A 120 -8.31 -2.52 9.79
N PHE A 121 -8.63 -1.32 10.28
CA PHE A 121 -9.23 -1.13 11.61
C PHE A 121 -10.58 -1.84 11.72
N ILE A 122 -11.43 -1.75 10.70
CA ILE A 122 -12.72 -2.46 10.67
C ILE A 122 -12.51 -3.97 10.73
N PHE A 123 -11.62 -4.54 9.91
CA PHE A 123 -11.36 -5.98 9.92
C PHE A 123 -10.81 -6.48 11.25
N ILE A 124 -9.94 -5.69 11.91
CA ILE A 124 -9.41 -6.01 13.24
C ILE A 124 -10.53 -5.93 14.29
N ALA A 125 -11.37 -4.88 14.26
CA ALA A 125 -12.46 -4.69 15.22
C ALA A 125 -13.57 -5.74 15.08
N VAL A 126 -13.89 -6.16 13.86
CA VAL A 126 -14.87 -7.23 13.58
C VAL A 126 -14.34 -8.61 14.00
N GLY A 127 -13.02 -8.76 14.15
CA GLY A 127 -12.40 -9.83 14.94
C GLY A 127 -12.14 -11.15 14.22
N ALA A 128 -11.65 -12.11 15.00
CA ALA A 128 -11.13 -13.40 14.54
C ALA A 128 -12.13 -14.26 13.76
N ALA A 129 -13.43 -14.13 14.04
CA ALA A 129 -14.48 -14.88 13.34
C ALA A 129 -14.60 -14.48 11.85
N ALA A 130 -14.46 -13.20 11.53
CA ALA A 130 -14.45 -12.74 10.14
C ALA A 130 -13.15 -13.16 9.43
N ILE A 131 -12.00 -13.00 10.09
CA ILE A 131 -10.70 -13.39 9.51
C ILE A 131 -10.67 -14.89 9.18
N SER A 132 -11.17 -15.74 10.08
CA SER A 132 -11.25 -17.19 9.84
C SER A 132 -12.13 -17.52 8.62
N ALA A 133 -13.31 -16.89 8.52
CA ALA A 133 -14.25 -17.12 7.42
C ALA A 133 -13.75 -16.61 6.05
N PHE A 134 -12.92 -15.56 6.02
CA PHE A 134 -12.38 -14.98 4.79
C PHE A 134 -10.93 -15.36 4.48
N SER A 135 -10.30 -16.22 5.30
CA SER A 135 -8.91 -16.67 5.11
C SER A 135 -8.65 -17.26 3.71
N TRP A 136 -9.62 -17.96 3.13
CA TRP A 136 -9.52 -18.53 1.78
C TRP A 136 -9.39 -17.46 0.67
N VAL A 137 -9.94 -16.26 0.88
CA VAL A 137 -9.86 -15.14 -0.07
C VAL A 137 -8.43 -14.65 -0.21
N PHE A 138 -7.63 -14.68 0.87
CA PHE A 138 -6.22 -14.31 0.83
C PHE A 138 -5.40 -15.22 -0.09
N TYR A 139 -5.69 -16.52 -0.16
CA TYR A 139 -5.00 -17.42 -1.09
C TYR A 139 -5.31 -17.10 -2.55
N ILE A 140 -6.58 -16.81 -2.87
CA ILE A 140 -6.98 -16.39 -4.22
C ILE A 140 -6.34 -15.06 -4.59
N PHE A 141 -6.38 -14.11 -3.66
CA PHE A 141 -5.77 -12.80 -3.84
C PHE A 141 -4.26 -12.91 -4.05
N GLY A 142 -3.56 -13.69 -3.23
CA GLY A 142 -2.13 -13.96 -3.38
C GLY A 142 -1.79 -14.61 -4.74
N ALA A 143 -2.57 -15.59 -5.19
CA ALA A 143 -2.40 -16.18 -6.51
C ALA A 143 -2.62 -15.16 -7.65
N PHE A 144 -3.62 -14.29 -7.50
CA PHE A 144 -3.88 -13.20 -8.44
C PHE A 144 -2.73 -12.18 -8.48
N LEU A 145 -2.12 -11.85 -7.34
CA LEU A 145 -0.97 -10.95 -7.29
C LEU A 145 0.26 -11.56 -7.94
N ILE A 146 0.55 -12.84 -7.71
CA ILE A 146 1.64 -13.54 -8.38
C ILE A 146 1.44 -13.53 -9.90
N TYR A 147 0.25 -13.89 -10.37
CA TYR A 147 -0.10 -13.84 -11.79
C TYR A 147 0.14 -12.44 -12.37
N THR A 148 -0.32 -11.41 -11.67
CA THR A 148 -0.22 -10.04 -12.14
C THR A 148 1.22 -9.51 -12.10
N ALA A 149 2.01 -9.88 -11.09
CA ALA A 149 3.44 -9.56 -11.00
C ALA A 149 4.22 -10.12 -12.18
N ILE A 150 3.98 -11.39 -12.52
CA ILE A 150 4.59 -12.03 -13.68
C ILE A 150 4.19 -11.29 -14.97
N ASN A 151 2.94 -10.89 -15.11
CA ASN A 151 2.49 -10.12 -16.27
C ASN A 151 3.14 -8.74 -16.37
N LEU A 152 3.23 -7.98 -15.26
CA LEU A 152 3.90 -6.66 -15.25
C LEU A 152 5.38 -6.78 -15.63
N VAL A 153 6.07 -7.78 -15.07
CA VAL A 153 7.47 -8.06 -15.38
C VAL A 153 7.63 -8.41 -16.86
N LYS A 154 6.77 -9.29 -17.40
CA LYS A 154 6.77 -9.63 -18.83
C LYS A 154 6.54 -8.40 -19.71
N GLU A 155 5.56 -7.56 -19.40
CA GLU A 155 5.24 -6.36 -20.17
C GLU A 155 6.42 -5.35 -20.17
N HIS A 156 7.13 -5.24 -19.03
CA HIS A 156 8.30 -4.38 -18.91
C HIS A 156 9.53 -4.91 -19.69
N PHE A 157 9.73 -6.23 -19.74
CA PHE A 157 10.82 -6.87 -20.48
C PHE A 157 10.50 -7.13 -21.96
N SER A 158 9.23 -7.19 -22.34
CA SER A 158 8.76 -7.33 -23.74
C SER A 158 8.64 -6.01 -24.49
N SER A 159 8.95 -4.88 -23.84
CA SER A 159 9.02 -3.55 -24.45
C SER A 159 10.26 -3.39 -25.35
N HIS A 160 10.37 -4.24 -26.37
CA HIS A 160 11.17 -4.02 -27.57
C HIS A 160 10.35 -4.08 -28.87
N ASP A 161 9.04 -4.34 -28.84
CA ASP A 161 8.16 -4.04 -29.97
C ASP A 161 6.69 -3.98 -29.56
N SER A 162 5.99 -3.05 -30.21
CA SER A 162 4.54 -2.83 -30.30
C SER A 162 3.72 -2.52 -29.04
N GLY A 163 3.05 -1.37 -29.07
CA GLY A 163 2.06 -0.95 -28.09
C GLY A 163 0.74 -1.68 -28.30
N ASP A 164 0.34 -2.47 -27.30
CA ASP A 164 -1.05 -2.75 -26.98
C ASP A 164 -1.12 -3.23 -25.52
N ALA A 165 -1.74 -2.41 -24.66
CA ALA A 165 -1.90 -2.71 -23.24
C ALA A 165 -2.98 -3.78 -23.02
N PRO A 166 -2.71 -4.87 -22.26
CA PRO A 166 -3.71 -5.90 -21.98
C PRO A 166 -4.62 -5.45 -20.82
N GLY A 167 -5.74 -4.80 -21.15
CA GLY A 167 -6.72 -4.31 -20.16
C GLY A 167 -8.17 -4.17 -20.61
N GLY A 168 -8.49 -4.41 -21.89
CA GLY A 168 -9.77 -4.01 -22.51
C GLY A 168 -11.05 -4.39 -21.76
N LYS A 169 -11.23 -5.64 -21.32
CA LYS A 169 -12.57 -6.12 -20.91
C LYS A 169 -13.12 -5.52 -19.61
N LEU A 170 -12.28 -5.23 -18.62
CA LEU A 170 -12.71 -4.64 -17.34
C LEU A 170 -12.85 -3.12 -17.46
N ILE A 171 -11.96 -2.50 -18.22
CA ILE A 171 -12.01 -1.07 -18.55
C ILE A 171 -13.26 -0.78 -19.38
N ASP A 172 -13.61 -1.63 -20.34
CA ASP A 172 -14.83 -1.53 -21.14
C ASP A 172 -16.08 -1.66 -20.28
N PHE A 173 -16.07 -2.53 -19.26
CA PHE A 173 -17.19 -2.71 -18.33
C PHE A 173 -17.42 -1.46 -17.46
N VAL A 174 -16.34 -0.81 -17.01
CA VAL A 174 -16.41 0.41 -16.19
C VAL A 174 -16.76 1.64 -17.05
N LYS A 175 -16.18 1.77 -18.26
CA LYS A 175 -16.55 2.80 -19.25
C LYS A 175 -18.02 2.73 -19.66
N ARG A 176 -18.62 1.53 -19.65
CA ARG A 176 -20.06 1.34 -19.97
C ARG A 176 -21.01 1.85 -18.88
N ARG A 177 -20.52 2.00 -17.65
CA ARG A 177 -21.31 2.42 -16.47
C ARG A 177 -21.07 3.87 -16.08
N VAL A 178 -20.01 4.50 -16.60
CA VAL A 178 -19.65 5.89 -16.33
C VAL A 178 -19.18 6.51 -17.64
N ASN A 179 -19.83 7.56 -18.12
CA ASN A 179 -19.41 8.30 -19.32
C ASN A 179 -18.06 8.98 -19.06
N VAL A 180 -16.97 8.26 -19.28
CA VAL A 180 -15.60 8.78 -19.20
C VAL A 180 -15.15 9.10 -20.61
N VAL A 181 -14.83 10.37 -20.87
CA VAL A 181 -14.32 10.84 -22.16
C VAL A 181 -12.86 10.38 -22.30
N GLU A 182 -12.51 9.80 -23.44
CA GLU A 182 -11.19 9.17 -23.70
C GLU A 182 -10.05 10.17 -23.99
N GLU A 183 -10.28 11.47 -23.84
CA GLU A 183 -9.30 12.49 -24.26
C GLU A 183 -8.98 13.46 -23.11
N PHE A 184 -7.78 13.30 -22.54
CA PHE A 184 -7.21 14.24 -21.57
C PHE A 184 -6.77 15.52 -22.30
N HIS A 185 -7.67 16.50 -22.43
CA HIS A 185 -7.32 17.86 -22.84
C HIS A 185 -7.01 18.67 -21.57
N GLY A 186 -5.77 19.15 -21.44
CA GLY A 186 -5.27 19.80 -20.21
C GLY A 186 -6.15 20.92 -19.61
N SER A 187 -5.90 21.16 -18.31
CA SER A 187 -6.26 22.32 -17.45
C SER A 187 -7.61 23.04 -17.59
N LYS A 188 -8.65 22.43 -18.17
CA LYS A 188 -10.03 22.94 -18.05
C LYS A 188 -11.02 21.81 -17.74
N VAL A 189 -11.73 21.95 -16.62
CA VAL A 189 -12.63 20.95 -16.01
C VAL A 189 -13.97 20.78 -16.75
N SER A 190 -14.24 21.55 -17.81
CA SER A 190 -15.42 21.32 -18.66
C SER A 190 -15.20 21.81 -20.08
N ILE A 191 -15.58 20.99 -21.06
CA ILE A 191 -15.64 21.37 -22.47
C ILE A 191 -17.02 21.01 -23.04
N ILE A 192 -17.56 21.91 -23.86
CA ILE A 192 -18.83 21.72 -24.58
C ILE A 192 -18.47 21.37 -26.02
N LYS A 193 -18.92 20.21 -26.49
CA LYS A 193 -18.81 19.79 -27.89
C LYS A 193 -20.21 19.36 -28.36
N ASP A 194 -20.64 19.89 -29.50
CA ASP A 194 -21.97 19.66 -30.10
C ASP A 194 -23.16 19.88 -29.15
N GLY A 195 -23.13 20.98 -28.39
CA GLY A 195 -24.25 21.42 -27.55
C GLY A 195 -24.51 20.56 -26.30
N LYS A 196 -23.65 19.58 -26.00
CA LYS A 196 -23.70 18.80 -24.76
C LYS A 196 -22.42 18.95 -23.96
N ARG A 197 -22.59 19.01 -22.63
CA ARG A 197 -21.52 19.35 -21.68
C ARG A 197 -20.79 18.08 -21.27
N PHE A 198 -19.50 18.03 -21.52
CA PHE A 198 -18.62 16.93 -21.13
C PHE A 198 -17.68 17.41 -20.02
N TYR A 199 -17.41 16.50 -19.08
CA TYR A 199 -16.47 16.71 -17.97
C TYR A 199 -15.22 15.86 -18.25
N THR A 200 -14.05 16.48 -18.11
CA THR A 200 -12.73 15.85 -18.19
C THR A 200 -12.29 15.45 -16.79
#